data_AF-A0A7Y3MYW7-F1
#
_entry.id   AF-A0A7Y3MYW7-F1
#
_cell.length_a   1.000
_cell.length_b   1.000
_cell.length_c   1.000
_cell.angle_alpha   90.00
_cell.angle_beta   90.00
_cell.angle_gamma   90.00
#
_symmetry.space_group_name_H-M   'P 1'
#
loop_
_entity.id
_entity.type
_entity.pdbx_description
1 polymer ?
#
loop_
_entity_poly.entity_id
_entity_poly.type
_entity_poly.pdbx_seq_one_letter_code
_entity_poly.pdbx_strand_id
1 'polypeptide(L)' 'GSLRMRVDKRDGRCVIIIIDPATGVRAPEVLRKVVEQRDGCLGVYGTTVEPGRVALGDPVVLETAQ' A
#
# COMPACT_ATOMS: atom_id res chain seq x y z
N GLY A 1 -1.15 -2.21 17.52
CA GLY A 1 -1.96 -1.05 17.92
C GLY A 1 -3.39 -1.47 18.14
N SER A 2 -4.30 -0.54 18.37
CA SER A 2 -5.72 -0.84 18.65
C SER A 2 -6.63 -0.66 17.42
N LEU A 3 -6.08 -0.27 16.27
CA LEU A 3 -6.83 -0.09 15.04
C LEU A 3 -7.09 -1.44 14.37
N ARG A 4 -8.30 -1.62 13.84
CA ARG A 4 -8.64 -2.74 12.95
C ARG A 4 -9.01 -2.22 11.58
N MET A 5 -8.49 -2.90 10.56
CA MET A 5 -8.68 -2.55 9.15
C MET A 5 -9.02 -3.79 8.34
N ARG A 6 -9.95 -3.65 7.41
CA ARG A 6 -10.20 -4.66 6.38
C ARG A 6 -9.44 -4.29 5.11
N VAL A 7 -8.79 -5.25 4.48
CA VAL A 7 -8.19 -5.09 3.14
C VAL A 7 -9.32 -5.15 2.10
N ASP A 8 -9.54 -4.06 1.35
CA ASP A 8 -10.66 -3.98 0.40
C ASP A 8 -10.23 -4.28 -1.03
N LYS A 9 -9.10 -3.74 -1.48
CA LYS A 9 -8.61 -3.91 -2.86
C LYS A 9 -7.10 -3.70 -2.97
N ARG A 10 -6.51 -4.30 -4.01
CA ARG A 10 -5.12 -4.02 -4.42
C ARG A 10 -5.00 -2.58 -4.92
N ASP A 11 -3.88 -1.94 -4.62
CA ASP A 11 -3.61 -0.54 -4.97
C ASP A 11 -2.95 -0.44 -6.35
N GLY A 12 -3.76 -0.15 -7.38
CA GLY A 12 -3.29 0.07 -8.75
C GLY A 12 -2.46 1.35 -8.86
N ARG A 13 -1.26 1.25 -9.43
CA ARG A 13 -0.32 2.37 -9.46
C ARG A 13 -0.37 3.13 -10.77
N CYS A 14 -0.34 4.46 -10.65
CA CYS A 14 -0.24 5.39 -11.76
C CYS A 14 1.18 5.95 -11.87
N VAL A 15 1.39 6.82 -12.86
CA VAL A 15 2.68 7.46 -13.15
C VAL A 15 3.33 8.21 -11.99
N ILE A 16 2.59 8.56 -10.93
CA ILE A 16 3.16 9.28 -9.78
C ILE A 16 4.29 8.48 -9.10
N ILE A 17 4.23 7.14 -9.12
CA ILE A 17 5.24 6.30 -8.46
C ILE A 17 6.62 6.33 -9.14
N ILE A 18 6.76 6.95 -10.31
CA ILE A 18 8.03 7.01 -11.04
C ILE A 18 8.87 8.24 -10.66
N ILE A 19 8.32 9.15 -9.85
CA ILE A 19 8.97 10.41 -9.51
C ILE A 19 9.75 10.20 -8.20
N ASP A 20 11.06 10.40 -8.24
CA ASP A 20 11.88 10.44 -7.04
C ASP A 20 11.44 11.65 -6.17
N PRO A 21 11.02 11.44 -4.91
CA PRO A 21 10.44 12.51 -4.10
C PRO A 21 11.46 13.56 -3.64
N ALA A 22 12.76 13.25 -3.66
CA ALA A 22 13.81 14.18 -3.24
C ALA A 22 14.33 15.04 -4.40
N THR A 23 14.34 14.49 -5.61
CA THR A 23 14.99 15.10 -6.79
C THR A 23 14.02 15.46 -7.91
N GLY A 24 12.83 14.88 -7.95
CA GLY A 24 11.85 15.04 -9.04
C GLY A 24 12.22 14.29 -10.33
N VAL A 25 13.33 13.57 -10.34
CA VAL A 25 13.76 12.75 -11.49
C VAL A 25 12.75 11.63 -11.74
N ARG A 26 12.47 11.36 -13.01
CA ARG A 26 11.51 10.33 -13.44
C ARG A 26 12.22 9.05 -13.83
N ALA A 27 11.72 7.92 -13.33
CA ALA A 27 12.22 6.57 -13.55
C ALA A 27 11.09 5.65 -14.09
N PRO A 28 10.74 5.73 -15.39
CA PRO A 28 9.62 4.97 -15.97
C PRO A 28 9.69 3.45 -15.78
N GLU A 29 10.89 2.90 -15.64
CA GLU A 29 11.16 1.49 -15.38
C GLU A 29 10.52 0.99 -14.07
N VAL A 30 10.27 1.88 -13.10
CA VAL A 30 9.58 1.54 -11.85
C VAL A 30 8.16 1.06 -12.15
N LEU A 31 7.39 1.84 -12.92
CA LEU A 31 6.03 1.46 -13.29
C LEU A 31 6.02 0.23 -14.21
N ARG A 32 6.98 0.13 -15.14
CA ARG A 32 7.13 -1.05 -16.01
C ARG A 32 7.28 -2.34 -15.18
N LYS A 33 8.17 -2.34 -14.18
CA LYS A 33 8.34 -3.50 -13.29
C LYS A 33 7.08 -3.82 -12.49
N VAL A 34 6.36 -2.82 -12.02
CA VAL A 34 5.10 -3.03 -11.27
C VAL A 34 4.03 -3.67 -12.18
N VAL A 35 3.91 -3.23 -13.43
CA VAL A 35 2.99 -3.86 -14.40
C VAL A 35 3.39 -5.30 -14.68
N GLU A 36 4.65 -5.54 -15.05
CA GLU A 36 5.14 -6.85 -15.48
C GLU A 36 5.13 -7.90 -14.36
N GLN A 37 5.44 -7.50 -13.13
CA GLN A 37 5.68 -8.44 -12.03
C GLN A 37 4.58 -8.46 -10.98
N ARG A 38 3.74 -7.40 -10.93
CA ARG A 38 2.75 -7.22 -9.87
C ARG A 38 1.38 -6.85 -10.41
N ASP A 39 1.13 -7.08 -11.71
CA ASP A 39 -0.19 -6.82 -12.32
C ASP A 39 -0.64 -5.36 -12.08
N GLY A 40 0.32 -4.44 -12.22
CA GLY A 40 0.08 -3.00 -12.07
C GLY A 40 -0.21 -2.52 -10.64
N CYS A 41 -0.17 -3.40 -9.63
CA CYS A 41 -0.57 -3.06 -8.26
C CYS A 41 0.60 -3.15 -7.26
N LEU A 42 0.65 -2.21 -6.32
CA LEU A 42 1.62 -2.21 -5.23
C LEU A 42 1.01 -1.61 -3.96
N GLY A 43 0.73 -2.44 -2.96
CA GLY A 43 0.01 -2.03 -1.75
C GLY A 43 -1.48 -2.38 -1.80
N VAL A 44 -2.23 -1.93 -0.80
CA VAL A 44 -3.67 -2.16 -0.69
C VAL A 44 -4.37 -0.93 -0.15
N TYR A 45 -5.63 -0.76 -0.54
CA TYR A 45 -6.56 0.10 0.17
C TYR A 45 -7.27 -0.72 1.24
N GLY A 46 -7.47 -0.11 2.41
CA GLY A 46 -8.23 -0.72 3.48
C GLY A 46 -9.11 0.27 4.22
N THR A 47 -10.22 -0.24 4.70
CA THR A 47 -11.23 0.49 5.47
C THR A 47 -10.97 0.28 6.94
N THR A 48 -10.88 1.37 7.70
CA THR A 48 -10.90 1.32 9.17
C THR A 48 -12.25 0.76 9.63
N VAL A 49 -12.25 -0.48 10.13
CA VAL A 49 -13.46 -1.10 10.70
C VAL A 49 -13.63 -0.70 12.16
N GLU A 50 -12.53 -0.46 12.85
CA GLU A 50 -12.52 0.04 14.23
C GLU A 50 -11.38 1.06 14.39
N PRO A 51 -11.69 2.33 14.71
CA PRO A 51 -10.66 3.35 14.93
C PRO A 51 -9.77 3.00 16.12
N GLY A 52 -8.48 3.28 16.00
CA GLY A 52 -7.53 3.03 17.06
C GLY A 52 -6.19 3.71 16.82
N ARG A 53 -5.33 3.70 17.83
CA ARG A 53 -3.97 4.23 17.71
C ARG A 53 -3.05 3.18 17.09
N VAL A 54 -2.15 3.65 16.25
CA VAL A 54 -1.04 2.88 15.69
C VAL A 54 0.26 3.61 16.00
N ALA A 55 1.31 2.87 16.32
CA ALA A 55 2.64 3.36 16.62
C ALA A 55 3.71 2.47 15.96
N LEU A 56 4.92 3.00 15.81
CA LEU A 56 6.05 2.19 15.33
C LEU A 56 6.30 1.01 16.28
N GLY A 57 6.54 -0.17 15.71
CA GLY A 57 6.76 -1.40 16.47
C GLY A 57 5.48 -2.14 16.88
N ASP A 58 4.30 -1.57 16.62
CA ASP A 58 3.04 -2.29 16.82
C ASP A 58 2.98 -3.56 15.95
N PRO A 59 2.57 -4.71 16.50
CA PRO A 59 2.38 -5.91 15.72
C PRO A 59 1.22 -5.74 14.74
N VAL A 60 1.38 -6.32 13.54
CA VAL A 60 0.32 -6.46 12.55
C VAL A 60 -0.09 -7.93 12.53
N VAL A 61 -1.32 -8.22 12.92
CA VAL A 61 -1.86 -9.58 13.00
C VAL A 61 -2.99 -9.74 11.99
N LEU A 62 -3.08 -10.92 11.38
CA LEU A 62 -4.22 -11.27 10.53
C LEU A 62 -5.35 -11.76 11.43
N GLU A 63 -6.49 -11.08 11.36
CA GLU A 63 -7.74 -11.58 11.94
C GLU A 63 -8.44 -12.45 10.89
N THR A 64 -8.74 -13.71 11.23
CA THR A 64 -9.59 -14.54 10.39
C THR A 64 -11.00 -13.96 10.41
N ALA A 65 -11.61 -13.79 9.24
CA ALA A 65 -13.02 -13.38 9.17
C ALA A 65 -13.89 -14.41 9.92
N GLN A 66 -14.81 -13.93 10.77
CA GLN A 66 -15.94 -14.74 11.24
C GLN A 66 -16.97 -14.91 10.13
#